data_AF-A0A8T7BKL0-F1
#
_entry.id   AF-A0A8T7BKL0-F1
#
_cell.length_a   1.000
_cell.length_b   1.000
_cell.length_c   1.000
_cell.angle_alpha   90.00
_cell.angle_beta   90.00
_cell.angle_gamma   90.00
#
_symmetry.space_group_name_H-M   'P 1'
#
loop_
_entity.id
_entity.type
_entity.pdbx_description
1 polymer ?
#
loop_
_entity_poly.entity_id
_entity_poly.type
_entity_poly.pdbx_seq_one_letter_code
_entity_poly.pdbx_strand_id
1 'polypeptide(L)'
;QYLIPYFIAAHPGTTDKDMMHLAMWLKKNGFRADQVQTFLPSPMALATAMYHSGTNPLKKVRRDGVQIPVAKGLRVRRLHKAFLRYHDPKNWPMLRAALKRMGRADLIGPGKDCLIPRYQPARRVKNNSRPFLTQHTGLPIVKRKS
;
A
#
# COMPACT_ATOMS: atom_id res chain seq x y z
N GLN A 1 -13.16 -21.56 -0.51
CA GLN A 1 -13.45 -20.12 -0.48
C GLN A 1 -12.22 -19.40 0.08
N TYR A 2 -11.51 -18.58 -0.69
CA TYR A 2 -10.43 -17.74 -0.14
C TYR A 2 -10.99 -16.34 0.09
N LEU A 3 -10.98 -15.89 1.35
CA LEU A 3 -11.30 -14.52 1.70
C LEU A 3 -10.17 -13.63 1.17
N ILE A 4 -10.44 -12.82 0.15
CA ILE A 4 -9.51 -11.79 -0.32
C ILE A 4 -9.90 -10.51 0.43
N PRO A 5 -9.21 -10.13 1.52
CA PRO A 5 -9.59 -8.93 2.26
C PRO A 5 -9.22 -7.68 1.45
N TYR A 6 -10.22 -6.86 1.15
CA TYR A 6 -10.07 -5.59 0.44
C TYR A 6 -9.70 -4.49 1.46
N PHE A 7 -8.43 -4.08 1.49
CA PHE A 7 -7.97 -3.00 2.38
C PHE A 7 -7.89 -1.67 1.62
N ILE A 8 -8.65 -0.67 2.09
CA ILE A 8 -8.64 0.68 1.54
C ILE A 8 -7.48 1.47 2.16
N ALA A 9 -6.46 1.76 1.38
CA ALA A 9 -5.41 2.71 1.76
C ALA A 9 -5.94 4.15 1.64
N ALA A 10 -5.48 5.05 2.53
CA ALA A 10 -5.76 6.49 2.42
C ALA A 10 -7.24 6.90 2.60
N HIS A 11 -7.97 6.19 3.45
CA HIS A 11 -9.30 6.63 3.89
C HIS A 11 -9.21 8.00 4.61
N PRO A 12 -10.16 8.92 4.37
CA PRO A 12 -10.23 10.18 5.13
C PRO A 12 -10.35 9.92 6.63
N GLY A 13 -9.47 10.54 7.43
CA GLY A 13 -9.37 10.30 8.87
C GLY A 13 -8.32 9.27 9.28
N THR A 14 -7.65 8.65 8.32
CA THR A 14 -6.51 7.78 8.57
C THR A 14 -5.20 8.58 8.58
N THR A 15 -4.43 8.44 9.65
CA THR A 15 -3.06 8.95 9.77
C THR A 15 -2.01 7.90 9.37
N ASP A 16 -0.76 8.34 9.18
CA ASP A 16 0.37 7.44 8.97
C ASP A 16 0.50 6.41 10.13
N LYS A 17 0.13 6.80 11.36
CA LYS A 17 0.17 5.94 12.55
C LYS A 17 -0.88 4.82 12.49
N ASP A 18 -2.07 5.12 12.00
CA ASP A 18 -3.15 4.14 11.86
C ASP A 18 -2.79 3.08 10.81
N MET A 19 -2.19 3.50 9.69
CA MET A 19 -1.70 2.56 8.67
C MET A 19 -0.56 1.70 9.17
N MET A 20 0.34 2.25 10.00
CA MET A 20 1.39 1.49 10.66
C MET A 20 0.81 0.43 11.62
N HIS A 21 -0.19 0.78 12.44
CA HIS A 21 -0.85 -0.17 13.32
C HIS A 21 -1.59 -1.27 12.54
N LEU A 22 -2.26 -0.92 11.45
CA LEU A 22 -2.91 -1.90 10.57
C LEU A 22 -1.89 -2.85 9.95
N ALA A 23 -0.74 -2.34 9.47
CA ALA A 23 0.32 -3.17 8.92
C ALA A 23 0.89 -4.15 9.97
N MET A 24 1.04 -3.71 11.22
CA MET A 24 1.45 -4.55 12.34
C MET A 24 0.42 -5.64 12.64
N TRP A 25 -0.86 -5.29 12.66
CA TRP A 25 -1.95 -6.25 12.85
C TRP A 25 -1.97 -7.30 11.72
N LEU A 26 -1.82 -6.88 10.47
CA LEU A 26 -1.73 -7.79 9.31
C LEU A 26 -0.57 -8.77 9.46
N LYS A 27 0.62 -8.27 9.84
CA LYS A 27 1.80 -9.10 10.06
C LYS A 27 1.59 -10.11 11.19
N LYS A 28 1.04 -9.68 12.33
CA LYS A 28 0.77 -10.55 13.48
C LYS A 28 -0.21 -11.67 13.17
N ASN A 29 -1.19 -11.41 12.29
CA ASN A 29 -2.19 -12.39 11.86
C ASN A 29 -1.78 -13.16 10.59
N GLY A 30 -0.55 -13.02 10.10
CA GLY A 30 -0.05 -13.77 8.94
C GLY A 30 -0.62 -13.32 7.59
N PHE A 31 -1.33 -12.18 7.52
CA PHE A 31 -1.93 -11.67 6.29
C PHE A 31 -0.92 -10.86 5.46
N ARG A 32 -0.91 -11.11 4.16
CA ARG A 32 -0.15 -10.38 3.15
C ARG A 32 -1.10 -9.93 2.04
N ALA A 33 -1.32 -8.63 1.92
CA ALA A 33 -2.18 -8.07 0.89
C ALA A 33 -1.40 -7.89 -0.42
N ASP A 34 -1.68 -8.72 -1.42
CA ASP A 34 -1.08 -8.55 -2.76
C ASP A 34 -1.80 -7.47 -3.59
N GLN A 35 -3.12 -7.39 -3.47
CA GLN A 35 -3.92 -6.34 -4.08
C GLN A 35 -4.28 -5.25 -3.07
N VAL A 36 -3.79 -4.03 -3.31
CA VAL A 36 -4.11 -2.85 -2.50
C VAL A 36 -4.61 -1.75 -3.42
N GLN A 37 -5.91 -1.42 -3.29
CA GLN A 37 -6.52 -0.28 -3.98
C GLN A 37 -6.39 0.98 -3.12
N THR A 38 -6.02 2.08 -3.76
CA THR A 38 -6.06 3.41 -3.13
C THR A 38 -7.49 3.89 -3.13
N PHE A 39 -7.95 4.52 -2.04
CA PHE A 39 -9.28 5.13 -2.00
C PHE A 39 -9.51 6.05 -3.21
N LEU A 40 -10.59 5.78 -3.94
CA LEU A 40 -11.06 6.59 -5.04
C LEU A 40 -12.43 7.15 -4.63
N PRO A 41 -12.59 8.49 -4.54
CA PRO A 41 -13.85 9.07 -4.11
C PRO A 41 -14.95 8.69 -5.10
N SER A 42 -15.98 7.98 -4.63
CA SER A 42 -17.20 7.71 -5.39
C SER A 42 -18.29 8.72 -5.05
N PRO A 43 -19.12 9.14 -6.02
CA PRO A 43 -20.31 9.94 -5.72
C PRO A 43 -21.18 9.25 -4.66
N MET A 44 -21.86 10.03 -3.82
CA MET A 44 -22.75 9.57 -2.73
C MET A 44 -22.11 8.82 -1.54
N ALA A 45 -20.78 8.64 -1.49
CA ALA A 45 -20.12 8.06 -0.31
C ALA A 45 -19.81 9.11 0.77
N LEU A 46 -20.07 8.76 2.03
CA LEU A 46 -19.73 9.60 3.20
C LEU A 46 -18.23 9.94 3.25
N ALA A 47 -17.37 8.98 2.88
CA ALA A 47 -15.93 9.19 2.76
C ALA A 47 -15.58 10.23 1.68
N THR A 48 -16.35 10.34 0.60
CA THR A 48 -16.16 11.39 -0.42
C THR A 48 -16.50 12.77 0.14
N ALA A 49 -17.59 12.89 0.91
CA ALA A 49 -17.91 14.12 1.62
C ALA A 49 -16.77 14.53 2.56
N MET A 50 -16.26 13.59 3.37
CA MET A 50 -15.10 13.83 4.25
C MET A 50 -13.81 14.19 3.48
N TYR A 51 -13.59 13.57 2.31
CA TYR A 51 -12.44 13.84 1.45
C TYR A 51 -12.43 15.28 0.94
N HIS A 52 -13.59 15.80 0.55
CA HIS A 52 -13.73 17.18 0.08
C HIS A 52 -13.80 18.18 1.22
N SER A 53 -14.62 17.93 2.24
CA SER A 53 -14.88 18.86 3.33
C SER A 53 -13.76 18.92 4.38
N GLY A 54 -12.96 17.85 4.54
CA GLY A 54 -11.99 17.74 5.63
C GLY A 54 -12.64 17.71 7.01
N THR A 55 -13.94 17.41 7.11
CA THR A 55 -14.70 17.40 8.38
C THR A 55 -15.51 16.11 8.51
N ASN A 56 -15.87 15.73 9.74
CA ASN A 56 -16.74 14.56 9.95
C ASN A 56 -18.20 15.00 9.80
N PRO A 57 -18.92 14.60 8.73
CA PRO A 57 -20.32 14.98 8.55
C PRO A 57 -21.26 14.38 9.62
N LEU A 58 -20.82 13.34 10.34
CA LEU A 58 -21.59 12.73 11.43
C LEU A 58 -21.42 13.44 12.78
N LYS A 59 -20.50 14.41 12.87
CA LYS A 59 -20.32 15.25 14.07
C LYS A 59 -20.84 16.65 13.78
N LYS A 60 -21.37 17.32 14.81
CA LYS A 60 -21.84 18.71 14.71
C LYS A 60 -20.72 19.59 14.14
N VAL A 61 -20.91 20.11 12.93
CA VAL A 61 -19.93 20.95 12.25
C VAL A 61 -19.90 22.31 12.95
N ARG A 62 -18.77 22.66 13.56
CA ARG A 62 -18.52 23.98 14.17
C ARG A 62 -17.44 24.71 13.38
N ARG A 63 -17.41 26.04 13.43
CA ARG A 63 -16.37 26.86 12.74
C ARG A 63 -14.95 26.55 13.24
N ASP A 64 -14.84 26.10 14.47
CA ASP A 64 -13.65 25.63 15.20
C ASP A 64 -13.57 24.08 15.26
N GLY A 65 -14.31 23.38 14.40
CA GLY A 65 -14.42 21.92 14.41
C GLY A 65 -13.13 21.20 14.03
N VAL A 66 -12.95 20.00 14.59
CA VAL A 66 -11.79 19.13 14.33
C VAL A 66 -11.70 18.80 12.84
N GLN A 67 -10.63 19.29 12.19
CA GLN A 67 -10.25 18.94 10.84
C GLN A 67 -9.78 17.48 10.78
N ILE A 68 -10.28 16.75 9.80
CA ILE A 68 -9.90 15.36 9.53
C ILE A 68 -8.70 15.35 8.58
N PRO A 69 -7.66 14.56 8.86
CA PRO A 69 -6.56 14.36 7.92
C PRO A 69 -7.08 13.65 6.66
N VAL A 70 -6.88 14.30 5.51
CA VAL A 70 -7.20 13.71 4.20
C VAL A 70 -5.91 13.48 3.42
N ALA A 71 -5.65 12.23 3.06
CA ALA A 71 -4.52 11.84 2.23
C ALA A 71 -4.73 12.24 0.75
N LYS A 72 -4.73 13.55 0.46
CA LYS A 72 -4.86 14.11 -0.89
C LYS A 72 -3.56 13.98 -1.71
N GLY A 73 -2.40 14.03 -1.04
CA GLY A 73 -1.09 13.99 -1.69
C GLY A 73 -0.64 12.60 -2.14
N LEU A 74 -0.03 12.51 -3.33
CA LEU A 74 0.52 11.28 -3.89
C LEU A 74 1.54 10.60 -2.96
N ARG A 75 2.34 11.38 -2.23
CA ARG A 75 3.33 10.88 -1.26
C ARG A 75 2.68 10.12 -0.11
N VAL A 76 1.61 10.67 0.47
CA VAL A 76 0.88 10.05 1.59
C VAL A 76 0.16 8.78 1.11
N ARG A 77 -0.50 8.84 -0.05
CA ARG A 77 -1.14 7.66 -0.66
C ARG A 77 -0.16 6.53 -0.93
N ARG A 78 1.03 6.84 -1.47
CA ARG A 78 2.12 5.87 -1.67
C ARG A 78 2.60 5.27 -0.35
N LEU A 79 2.76 6.09 0.68
CA LEU A 79 3.16 5.62 2.01
C LEU A 79 2.11 4.69 2.64
N HIS A 80 0.84 5.05 2.61
CA HIS A 80 -0.25 4.21 3.11
C HIS A 80 -0.32 2.87 2.37
N LYS A 81 -0.17 2.89 1.04
CA LYS A 81 -0.08 1.67 0.23
C LYS A 81 1.14 0.83 0.58
N ALA A 82 2.28 1.46 0.85
CA ALA A 82 3.52 0.78 1.26
C ALA A 82 3.34 0.06 2.60
N PHE A 83 2.62 0.63 3.57
CA PHE A 83 2.33 -0.02 4.86
C PHE A 83 1.54 -1.32 4.67
N LEU A 84 0.50 -1.32 3.83
CA LEU A 84 -0.29 -2.52 3.56
C LEU A 84 0.52 -3.60 2.81
N ARG A 85 1.51 -3.17 2.01
CA ARG A 85 2.45 -4.06 1.31
C ARG A 85 3.81 -4.11 2.01
N TYR A 86 3.81 -4.21 3.34
CA TYR A 86 5.04 -4.21 4.16
C TYR A 86 6.04 -5.31 3.76
N HIS A 87 5.55 -6.42 3.21
CA HIS A 87 6.35 -7.57 2.79
C HIS A 87 7.10 -7.34 1.47
N ASP A 88 6.69 -6.37 0.64
CA ASP A 88 7.35 -6.06 -0.63
C ASP A 88 8.65 -5.29 -0.38
N PRO A 89 9.83 -5.84 -0.72
CA PRO A 89 11.11 -5.16 -0.50
C PRO A 89 11.19 -3.78 -1.13
N LYS A 90 10.49 -3.54 -2.25
CA LYS A 90 10.49 -2.23 -2.92
C LYS A 90 10.02 -1.09 -2.01
N ASN A 91 9.19 -1.41 -1.02
CA ASN A 91 8.62 -0.44 -0.08
C ASN A 91 9.52 -0.15 1.13
N TRP A 92 10.47 -1.03 1.45
CA TRP A 92 11.24 -0.93 2.70
C TRP A 92 12.04 0.36 2.87
N PRO A 93 12.67 0.96 1.84
CA PRO A 93 13.34 2.25 2.00
C PRO A 93 12.37 3.36 2.46
N MET A 94 11.19 3.43 1.84
CA MET A 94 10.15 4.39 2.19
C MET A 94 9.61 4.15 3.60
N LEU A 95 9.36 2.89 3.95
CA LEU A 95 8.86 2.52 5.27
C LEU A 95 9.88 2.79 6.37
N ARG A 96 11.18 2.51 6.15
CA ARG A 96 12.24 2.85 7.11
C ARG A 96 12.29 4.35 7.36
N ALA A 97 12.24 5.17 6.32
CA ALA A 97 12.24 6.62 6.46
C ALA A 97 11.01 7.11 7.24
N ALA A 98 9.82 6.59 6.93
CA ALA A 98 8.59 6.92 7.63
C ALA A 98 8.62 6.52 9.11
N LEU A 99 9.02 5.28 9.41
CA LEU A 99 9.13 4.76 10.77
C LEU A 99 10.13 5.57 11.61
N LYS A 100 11.29 5.95 11.04
CA LYS A 100 12.25 6.84 11.72
C LYS A 100 11.63 8.20 12.04
N ARG A 101 10.97 8.83 11.07
CA ARG A 101 10.26 10.12 11.27
C ARG A 101 9.17 10.02 12.34
N MET A 102 8.53 8.87 12.47
CA MET A 102 7.48 8.60 13.45
C MET A 102 8.03 8.20 14.83
N GLY A 103 9.36 8.15 15.02
CA GLY A 103 9.97 7.67 16.26
C GLY A 103 9.79 6.17 16.51
N ARG A 104 9.42 5.39 15.48
CA ARG A 104 9.15 3.94 15.56
C ARG A 104 10.26 3.09 14.94
N ALA A 105 11.51 3.46 15.21
CA ALA A 105 12.67 2.71 14.75
C ALA A 105 12.76 1.29 15.36
N ASP A 106 12.08 1.05 16.48
CA ASP A 106 11.87 -0.26 17.10
C ASP A 106 11.24 -1.29 16.14
N LEU A 107 10.42 -0.82 15.19
CA LEU A 107 9.79 -1.66 14.18
C LEU A 107 10.72 -2.05 13.02
N ILE A 108 12.02 -1.74 13.09
CA ILE A 108 13.02 -2.04 12.06
C ILE A 108 14.04 -3.05 12.60
N GLY A 109 13.94 -4.30 12.13
CA GLY A 109 14.74 -5.38 12.70
C GLY A 109 14.42 -6.76 12.14
N PRO A 110 15.22 -7.77 12.51
CA PRO A 110 14.96 -9.17 12.18
C PRO A 110 13.88 -9.81 13.07
N GLY A 111 13.45 -9.12 14.14
CA GLY A 111 12.50 -9.66 15.11
C GLY A 111 11.10 -9.89 14.55
N LYS A 112 10.37 -10.84 15.15
CA LYS A 112 8.97 -11.13 14.84
C LYS A 112 8.05 -9.91 15.03
N ASP A 113 8.39 -9.06 16.00
CA ASP A 113 7.66 -7.84 16.35
C ASP A 113 8.09 -6.61 15.55
N CYS A 114 9.11 -6.73 14.70
CA CYS A 114 9.48 -5.67 13.76
C CYS A 114 8.53 -5.70 12.56
N LEU A 115 8.28 -4.58 11.89
CA LEU A 115 7.46 -4.56 10.66
C LEU A 115 8.29 -4.97 9.44
N ILE A 116 9.48 -4.38 9.30
CA ILE A 116 10.39 -4.53 8.14
C ILE A 116 11.82 -4.84 8.59
N PRO A 117 12.65 -5.48 7.74
CA PRO A 117 14.04 -5.73 8.06
C PRO A 117 14.92 -4.47 7.94
N ARG A 118 16.09 -4.53 8.58
CA ARG A 118 17.11 -3.47 8.56
C ARG A 118 17.68 -3.27 7.16
N TYR A 119 17.94 -4.36 6.45
CA TYR A 119 18.65 -4.34 5.18
C TYR A 119 17.74 -4.62 3.99
N GLN A 120 18.15 -4.15 2.82
CA GLN A 120 17.54 -4.47 1.54
C GLN A 120 18.13 -5.78 1.01
N PRO A 121 17.35 -6.73 0.46
CA PRO A 121 17.92 -7.89 -0.17
C PRO A 121 18.69 -7.43 -1.41
N ALA A 122 19.83 -8.07 -1.68
CA ALA A 122 20.53 -7.88 -2.94
C ALA A 122 19.55 -8.13 -4.10
N ARG A 123 19.49 -7.18 -5.05
CA ARG A 123 18.62 -7.29 -6.22
C ARG A 123 19.15 -8.44 -7.08
N ARG A 124 18.59 -9.64 -6.94
CA ARG A 124 18.85 -10.73 -7.88
C ARG A 124 18.38 -10.27 -9.25
N VAL A 125 19.31 -9.98 -10.15
CA VAL A 125 19.02 -9.74 -11.57
C VAL A 125 18.53 -11.07 -12.12
N LYS A 126 17.21 -11.27 -12.15
CA LYS A 126 16.62 -12.38 -12.90
C LYS A 126 16.67 -12.01 -14.39
N ASN A 127 17.75 -12.39 -15.07
CA ASN A 127 17.77 -12.48 -16.54
C ASN A 127 16.88 -13.64 -16.97
N ASN A 128 15.55 -13.47 -16.91
CA ASN A 128 14.61 -14.46 -17.43
C ASN A 128 13.46 -13.78 -18.17
N SER A 129 13.82 -12.97 -19.17
CA SER A 129 12.95 -12.70 -20.30
C SER A 129 12.96 -13.91 -21.23
N ARG A 130 12.21 -14.96 -20.87
CA ARG A 130 11.67 -15.87 -21.89
C ARG A 130 10.34 -15.26 -22.32
N PRO A 131 10.20 -14.78 -23.57
CA PRO A 131 8.92 -14.28 -24.05
C PRO A 131 7.88 -15.39 -23.91
N PHE A 132 6.74 -15.03 -23.34
CA PHE A 132 5.59 -15.91 -23.16
C PHE A 132 5.05 -16.23 -24.56
N LEU A 133 5.36 -17.43 -25.08
CA LEU A 133 4.79 -17.94 -26.32
C LEU A 133 3.33 -18.33 -26.05
N THR A 134 2.40 -17.44 -26.41
CA THR A 134 1.00 -17.80 -26.59
C THR A 134 0.89 -18.76 -27.77
N GLN A 135 0.56 -20.02 -27.50
CA GLN A 135 0.18 -20.97 -28.53
C GLN A 135 -1.20 -20.61 -29.06
N HIS A 136 -1.30 -19.94 -30.22
CA HIS A 136 -2.51 -20.02 -31.04
C HIS A 136 -2.20 -19.83 -32.52
N THR A 137 -2.77 -20.77 -33.29
CA THR A 137 -2.98 -20.84 -34.75
C THR A 137 -1.76 -20.97 -35.65
N GLY A 138 -1.60 -22.18 -36.19
CA GLY A 138 -0.55 -22.55 -37.12
C GLY A 138 -0.65 -21.84 -38.45
N LEU A 139 0.44 -21.16 -38.82
CA LEU A 139 0.91 -20.97 -40.19
C LEU A 139 2.44 -21.07 -40.13
N PRO A 140 3.10 -21.85 -41.02
CA PRO A 140 4.54 -22.06 -40.93
C PRO A 140 5.29 -20.76 -41.25
N ILE A 141 6.21 -20.37 -40.37
CA ILE A 141 7.14 -19.27 -40.61
C ILE A 141 8.18 -19.76 -41.64
N VAL A 142 8.07 -19.26 -42.86
CA VAL A 142 9.07 -19.48 -43.92
C VAL A 142 10.36 -18.78 -43.50
N LYS A 143 11.44 -19.56 -43.31
CA LYS A 143 12.80 -19.00 -43.11
C LYS A 143 13.29 -18.41 -44.43
N ARG A 144 13.45 -17.08 -44.51
CA ARG A 144 14.32 -16.46 -45.52
C ARG A 144 15.78 -16.52 -45.04
N LYS A 145 16.63 -17.17 -45.83
CA LYS A 145 18.10 -17.09 -45.73
C LYS A 145 18.60 -15.88 -46.51
N SER A 146 19.42 -15.04 -45.87
CA SER A 146 20.69 -14.46 -46.35
C SER A 146 21.19 -13.49 -45.29
#